data_AF-W2U1H4-F1
#
_entry.id   AF-W2U1H4-F1
#
_cell.length_a   1.000
_cell.length_b   1.000
_cell.length_c   1.000
_cell.angle_alpha   90.00
_cell.angle_beta   90.00
_cell.angle_gamma   90.00
#
_symmetry.space_group_name_H-M   'P 1'
#
loop_
_entity.id
_entity.type
_entity.pdbx_description
1 polymer ?
#
loop_
_entity_poly.entity_id
_entity_poly.type
_entity_poly.pdbx_seq_one_letter_code
_entity_poly.pdbx_strand_id
1 'polypeptide(L)'
;MTDYHKEQINAMVSAGIYSILFETVSSVMEGQAISDALSMSTDDKIKAVVSFTCRKDGIAVRHGEKFSDAVKLVLNNSKVIGFGINCTHPGAVTALLESVQPISPDLEVFVYPNSGKYENNESEENPTKIVLSSIRTWVELGATAIGGCCGFDAGIISEIRSHVDHLNSVKNDRS
;
A
#
# COMPACT_ATOMS: atom_id res chain seq x y z
N MET A 1 -7.48 -18.77 9.32
CA MET A 1 -6.81 -17.63 8.65
C MET A 1 -5.62 -17.15 9.46
N THR A 2 -5.78 -16.89 10.76
CA THR A 2 -4.65 -16.56 11.66
C THR A 2 -3.55 -17.63 11.64
N ASP A 3 -3.89 -18.91 11.79
CA ASP A 3 -2.89 -20.00 11.75
C ASP A 3 -2.11 -20.04 10.42
N TYR A 4 -2.80 -19.80 9.31
CA TYR A 4 -2.17 -19.72 7.99
C TYR A 4 -1.11 -18.59 7.95
N HIS A 5 -1.46 -17.37 8.35
CA HIS A 5 -0.49 -16.27 8.38
C HIS A 5 0.64 -16.52 9.38
N LYS A 6 0.36 -17.16 10.51
CA LYS A 6 1.37 -17.54 11.50
C LYS A 6 2.39 -18.49 10.90
N GLU A 7 1.96 -19.50 10.15
CA GLU A 7 2.86 -20.43 9.45
C GLU A 7 3.75 -19.69 8.44
N GLN A 8 3.20 -18.77 7.66
CA GLN A 8 3.97 -17.96 6.71
C GLN A 8 5.00 -17.06 7.41
N ILE A 9 4.61 -16.38 8.49
CA ILE A 9 5.50 -15.54 9.29
C ILE A 9 6.66 -16.39 9.85
N ASN A 10 6.36 -17.55 10.41
CA ASN A 10 7.38 -18.45 10.94
C ASN A 10 8.36 -18.94 9.86
N ALA A 11 7.86 -19.22 8.65
CA ALA A 11 8.71 -19.60 7.52
C ALA A 11 9.66 -18.46 7.13
N MET A 12 9.16 -17.23 7.02
CA MET A 12 9.97 -16.03 6.72
C MET A 12 11.05 -15.80 7.79
N VAL A 13 10.66 -15.84 9.06
CA VAL A 13 11.59 -15.66 10.19
C VAL A 13 12.65 -16.76 10.21
N SER A 14 12.27 -18.01 9.96
CA SER A 14 13.21 -19.14 9.90
C SER A 14 14.22 -18.99 8.75
N ALA A 15 13.84 -18.30 7.67
CA ALA A 15 14.73 -17.92 6.58
C ALA A 15 15.56 -16.65 6.86
N GLY A 16 15.45 -16.05 8.04
CA GLY A 16 16.14 -14.81 8.42
C GLY A 16 15.51 -13.54 7.83
N ILE A 17 14.27 -13.61 7.34
CA ILE A 17 13.53 -12.48 6.78
C ILE A 17 12.62 -11.89 7.85
N TYR A 18 12.81 -10.60 8.14
CA TYR A 18 12.10 -9.89 9.20
C TYR A 18 11.24 -8.72 8.69
N SER A 19 11.49 -8.25 7.46
CA SER A 19 10.66 -7.25 6.80
C SER A 19 9.66 -7.96 5.90
N ILE A 20 8.37 -7.88 6.24
CA ILE A 20 7.31 -8.65 5.59
C ILE A 20 6.27 -7.70 5.00
N LEU A 21 5.97 -7.85 3.70
CA LEU A 21 4.88 -7.16 3.03
C LEU A 21 3.73 -8.14 2.82
N PHE A 22 2.58 -7.87 3.44
CA PHE A 22 1.34 -8.57 3.14
C PHE A 22 0.61 -7.79 2.04
N GLU A 23 0.61 -8.30 0.83
CA GLU A 23 0.00 -7.60 -0.31
C GLU A 23 -1.39 -8.12 -0.65
N THR A 24 -2.21 -7.26 -1.24
CA THR A 24 -3.53 -7.60 -1.80
C THR A 24 -4.51 -8.12 -0.73
N VAL A 25 -4.41 -7.62 0.49
CA VAL A 25 -5.38 -7.91 1.55
C VAL A 25 -6.73 -7.31 1.18
N SER A 26 -7.76 -8.14 1.16
CA SER A 26 -9.03 -7.78 0.51
C SER A 26 -10.15 -7.43 1.49
N SER A 27 -9.97 -7.75 2.78
CA SER A 27 -10.99 -7.58 3.82
C SER A 27 -10.38 -7.15 5.16
N VAL A 28 -11.23 -6.58 6.02
CA VAL A 28 -10.84 -6.25 7.41
C VAL A 28 -10.59 -7.53 8.22
N MET A 29 -11.34 -8.59 7.96
CA MET A 29 -11.18 -9.89 8.63
C MET A 29 -9.79 -10.49 8.39
N GLU A 30 -9.29 -10.41 7.16
CA GLU A 30 -7.94 -10.87 6.82
C GLU A 30 -6.87 -9.98 7.46
N GLY A 31 -7.05 -8.65 7.44
CA GLY A 31 -6.19 -7.72 8.19
C GLY A 31 -6.10 -8.05 9.68
N GLN A 32 -7.21 -8.41 10.32
CA GLN A 32 -7.23 -8.86 11.72
C GLN A 32 -6.47 -10.18 11.91
N ALA A 33 -6.68 -11.15 11.02
CA ALA A 33 -5.96 -12.41 11.10
C ALA A 33 -4.43 -12.24 10.97
N ILE A 34 -3.98 -11.29 10.14
CA ILE A 34 -2.56 -10.91 10.03
C ILE A 34 -2.07 -10.28 11.33
N SER A 35 -2.80 -9.30 11.88
CA SER A 35 -2.46 -8.65 13.16
C SER A 35 -2.40 -9.65 14.32
N ASP A 36 -3.32 -10.61 14.39
CA ASP A 36 -3.32 -11.65 15.41
C ASP A 36 -2.10 -12.55 15.26
N ALA A 37 -1.79 -12.98 14.02
CA ALA A 37 -0.63 -13.83 13.74
C ALA A 37 0.70 -13.14 14.08
N LEU A 38 0.83 -11.85 13.77
CA LEU A 38 1.99 -11.03 14.16
C LEU A 38 2.13 -10.94 15.68
N SER A 39 1.00 -10.77 16.40
CA SER A 39 1.00 -10.67 17.87
C SER A 39 1.42 -11.97 18.55
N MET A 40 1.22 -13.12 17.91
CA MET A 40 1.65 -14.42 18.42
C MET A 40 3.17 -14.65 18.28
N SER A 41 3.87 -13.86 17.45
CA SER A 41 5.30 -13.99 17.27
C SER A 41 6.07 -13.22 18.35
N THR A 42 7.02 -13.89 18.99
CA THR A 42 7.90 -13.30 20.01
C THR A 42 9.14 -12.61 19.43
N ASP A 43 9.33 -12.60 18.11
CA ASP A 43 10.51 -11.96 17.50
C ASP A 43 10.23 -10.46 17.22
N ASP A 44 10.88 -9.60 17.99
CA ASP A 44 10.70 -8.14 17.93
C ASP A 44 11.37 -7.47 16.74
N LYS A 45 12.19 -8.20 15.96
CA LYS A 45 12.78 -7.69 14.72
C LYS A 45 11.76 -7.64 13.59
N ILE A 46 10.64 -8.35 13.70
CA ILE A 46 9.61 -8.37 12.66
C ILE A 46 9.03 -6.98 12.47
N LYS A 47 9.06 -6.52 11.21
CA LYS A 47 8.44 -5.29 10.74
C LYS A 47 7.55 -5.62 9.55
N ALA A 48 6.30 -5.21 9.61
CA ALA A 48 5.29 -5.53 8.62
C ALA A 48 4.69 -4.28 7.98
N VAL A 49 4.42 -4.36 6.68
CA VAL A 49 3.50 -3.46 5.98
C VAL A 49 2.31 -4.30 5.52
N VAL A 50 1.09 -3.82 5.77
CA VAL A 50 -0.13 -4.48 5.29
C VAL A 50 -0.76 -3.63 4.19
N SER A 51 -0.73 -4.12 2.96
CA SER A 51 -1.25 -3.45 1.78
C SER A 51 -2.59 -4.02 1.33
N PHE A 52 -3.56 -3.14 1.18
CA PHE A 52 -4.93 -3.49 0.82
C PHE A 52 -5.19 -3.29 -0.67
N THR A 53 -6.05 -4.16 -1.23
CA THR A 53 -6.71 -3.91 -2.51
C THR A 53 -8.10 -3.33 -2.27
N CYS A 54 -8.43 -2.27 -2.98
CA CYS A 54 -9.60 -1.45 -2.74
C CYS A 54 -10.52 -1.40 -3.97
N ARG A 55 -11.75 -0.97 -3.73
CA ARG A 55 -12.72 -0.70 -4.78
C ARG A 55 -12.39 0.61 -5.47
N LYS A 56 -12.90 0.74 -6.71
CA LYS A 56 -12.74 1.94 -7.53
C LYS A 56 -13.48 3.17 -6.96
N ASP A 57 -14.37 2.97 -5.99
CA ASP A 57 -15.09 4.03 -5.28
C ASP A 57 -14.18 4.90 -4.39
N GLY A 58 -12.96 4.45 -4.10
CA GLY A 58 -12.01 5.18 -3.25
C GLY A 58 -12.39 5.20 -1.76
N ILE A 59 -13.30 4.32 -1.33
CA ILE A 59 -13.83 4.30 0.05
C ILE A 59 -13.52 2.98 0.74
N ALA A 60 -13.69 1.86 0.03
CA ALA A 60 -13.72 0.55 0.64
C ALA A 60 -12.58 -0.38 0.18
N VAL A 61 -12.17 -1.29 1.06
CA VAL A 61 -11.42 -2.49 0.64
C VAL A 61 -12.28 -3.34 -0.29
N ARG A 62 -11.67 -4.24 -1.06
CA ARG A 62 -12.37 -5.01 -2.11
C ARG A 62 -13.63 -5.73 -1.59
N HIS A 63 -13.57 -6.30 -0.39
CA HIS A 63 -14.69 -6.99 0.24
C HIS A 63 -15.85 -6.05 0.62
N GLY A 64 -15.60 -4.80 1.00
CA GLY A 64 -16.61 -3.73 1.11
C GLY A 64 -16.56 -2.89 2.39
N GLU A 65 -15.70 -3.24 3.34
CA GLU A 65 -15.47 -2.45 4.55
C GLU A 65 -14.69 -1.17 4.24
N LYS A 66 -14.82 -0.15 5.08
CA LYS A 66 -14.08 1.11 4.90
C LYS A 66 -12.58 0.86 4.99
N PHE A 67 -11.84 1.43 4.05
CA PHE A 67 -10.38 1.37 4.03
C PHE A 67 -9.75 1.96 5.30
N SER A 68 -10.28 3.08 5.79
CA SER A 68 -9.78 3.73 7.00
C SER A 68 -9.93 2.87 8.26
N ASP A 69 -10.99 2.08 8.37
CA ASP A 69 -11.18 1.13 9.48
C ASP A 69 -10.16 -0.02 9.38
N ALA A 70 -9.88 -0.51 8.17
CA ALA A 70 -8.87 -1.55 7.92
C ALA A 70 -7.45 -1.08 8.28
N VAL A 71 -7.06 0.12 7.85
CA VAL A 71 -5.76 0.73 8.17
C VAL A 71 -5.61 0.94 9.68
N LYS A 72 -6.62 1.53 10.33
CA LYS A 72 -6.59 1.74 11.79
C LYS A 72 -6.41 0.42 12.55
N LEU A 73 -7.06 -0.64 12.10
CA LEU A 73 -6.99 -1.95 12.73
C LEU A 73 -5.57 -2.53 12.69
N VAL A 74 -4.90 -2.51 11.53
CA VAL A 74 -3.56 -3.09 11.41
C VAL A 74 -2.49 -2.23 12.09
N LEU A 75 -2.64 -0.90 12.07
CA LEU A 75 -1.71 0.02 12.73
C LEU A 75 -1.76 -0.05 14.27
N ASN A 76 -2.77 -0.68 14.87
CA ASN A 76 -2.78 -0.95 16.31
C ASN A 76 -1.77 -2.03 16.72
N ASN A 77 -1.18 -2.77 15.78
CA ASN A 77 -0.15 -3.77 16.06
C ASN A 77 1.24 -3.12 15.98
N SER A 78 2.05 -3.24 17.05
CA SER A 78 3.38 -2.62 17.13
C SER A 78 4.43 -3.16 16.15
N LYS A 79 4.19 -4.33 15.55
CA LYS A 79 5.04 -4.90 14.48
C LYS A 79 4.66 -4.35 13.11
N VAL A 80 3.50 -3.73 12.94
CA VAL A 80 3.07 -3.09 11.69
C VAL A 80 3.61 -1.66 11.67
N ILE A 81 4.55 -1.39 10.76
CA ILE A 81 5.19 -0.08 10.60
C ILE A 81 4.52 0.80 9.53
N GLY A 82 3.49 0.28 8.88
CA GLY A 82 2.92 0.94 7.72
C GLY A 82 1.78 0.18 7.09
N PHE A 83 1.16 0.83 6.11
CA PHE A 83 0.11 0.25 5.28
C PHE A 83 0.38 0.51 3.81
N GLY A 84 -0.37 -0.14 2.94
CA GLY A 84 -0.30 0.12 1.51
C GLY A 84 -1.64 0.08 0.80
N ILE A 85 -1.64 0.61 -0.41
CA ILE A 85 -2.70 0.50 -1.40
C ILE A 85 -2.09 -0.12 -2.65
N ASN A 86 -2.52 -1.33 -2.98
CA ASN A 86 -2.01 -2.05 -4.14
C ASN A 86 -3.09 -2.70 -4.98
N CYS A 87 -2.73 -3.00 -6.22
CA CYS A 87 -3.61 -3.67 -7.18
C CYS A 87 -5.01 -3.01 -7.29
N THR A 88 -5.06 -1.71 -7.07
CA THR A 88 -6.26 -0.87 -7.03
C THR A 88 -6.18 0.08 -8.22
N HIS A 89 -7.34 0.41 -8.81
CA HIS A 89 -7.39 1.39 -9.89
C HIS A 89 -6.80 2.74 -9.43
N PRO A 90 -5.88 3.37 -10.19
CA PRO A 90 -5.13 4.53 -9.70
C PRO A 90 -6.01 5.74 -9.38
N GLY A 91 -7.14 5.90 -10.06
CA GLY A 91 -8.12 6.96 -9.78
C GLY A 91 -8.75 6.90 -8.37
N ALA A 92 -8.65 5.77 -7.66
CA ALA A 92 -9.18 5.63 -6.30
C ALA A 92 -8.15 5.97 -5.21
N VAL A 93 -6.85 5.97 -5.55
CA VAL A 93 -5.75 6.01 -4.58
C VAL A 93 -5.74 7.30 -3.77
N THR A 94 -5.92 8.45 -4.42
CA THR A 94 -5.89 9.75 -3.74
C THR A 94 -6.97 9.85 -2.66
N ALA A 95 -8.22 9.49 -2.99
CA ALA A 95 -9.32 9.50 -2.03
C ALA A 95 -9.08 8.53 -0.85
N LEU A 96 -8.47 7.37 -1.10
CA LEU A 96 -8.11 6.42 -0.06
C LEU A 96 -7.04 6.99 0.89
N LEU A 97 -5.99 7.63 0.36
CA LEU A 97 -4.97 8.29 1.16
C LEU A 97 -5.52 9.48 1.97
N GLU A 98 -6.45 10.25 1.39
CA GLU A 98 -7.15 11.34 2.09
C GLU A 98 -8.00 10.80 3.26
N SER A 99 -8.62 9.63 3.11
CA SER A 99 -9.50 9.03 4.12
C SER A 99 -8.80 8.62 5.43
N VAL A 100 -7.47 8.55 5.42
CA VAL A 100 -6.63 8.15 6.56
C VAL A 100 -5.73 9.26 7.07
N GLN A 101 -5.93 10.50 6.61
CA GLN A 101 -5.22 11.66 7.15
C GLN A 101 -5.70 12.00 8.59
N PRO A 102 -4.81 12.54 9.44
CA PRO A 102 -3.37 12.75 9.22
C PRO A 102 -2.56 11.46 9.35
N ILE A 103 -1.54 11.30 8.50
CA ILE A 103 -0.59 10.18 8.59
C ILE A 103 0.65 10.62 9.39
N SER A 104 1.10 9.77 10.31
CA SER A 104 2.35 10.00 11.04
C SER A 104 3.56 9.91 10.10
N PRO A 105 4.54 10.84 10.17
CA PRO A 105 5.69 10.85 9.27
C PRO A 105 6.59 9.61 9.38
N ASP A 106 6.48 8.85 10.48
CA ASP A 106 7.26 7.63 10.71
C ASP A 106 6.63 6.37 10.11
N LEU A 107 5.43 6.48 9.51
CA LEU A 107 4.75 5.35 8.89
C LEU A 107 5.24 5.13 7.46
N GLU A 108 5.47 3.86 7.12
CA GLU A 108 5.64 3.43 5.74
C GLU A 108 4.29 3.41 5.03
N VAL A 109 4.17 4.14 3.91
CA VAL A 109 2.93 4.21 3.12
C VAL A 109 3.24 3.83 1.68
N PHE A 110 2.84 2.61 1.31
CA PHE A 110 3.19 2.04 0.01
C PHE A 110 2.03 2.22 -0.98
N VAL A 111 2.31 2.77 -2.16
CA VAL A 111 1.31 3.02 -3.20
C VAL A 111 1.77 2.40 -4.51
N TYR A 112 1.12 1.32 -4.93
CA TYR A 112 1.48 0.59 -6.14
C TYR A 112 0.23 0.05 -6.85
N PRO A 113 -0.49 0.93 -7.58
CA PRO A 113 -1.78 0.60 -8.20
C PRO A 113 -1.63 -0.39 -9.36
N ASN A 114 -2.76 -0.90 -9.85
CA ASN A 114 -2.81 -1.66 -11.10
C ASN A 114 -2.85 -0.73 -12.32
N SER A 115 -2.61 -1.28 -13.51
CA SER A 115 -2.64 -0.56 -14.79
C SER A 115 -4.04 -0.22 -15.30
N GLY A 116 -5.08 -0.52 -14.53
CA GLY A 116 -6.49 -0.41 -14.93
C GLY A 116 -6.91 -1.29 -16.11
N LYS A 117 -5.99 -2.05 -16.73
CA LYS A 117 -6.25 -2.87 -17.95
C LYS A 117 -7.49 -3.75 -17.88
N TYR A 118 -7.86 -4.24 -16.71
CA TYR A 118 -8.99 -5.15 -16.49
C TYR A 118 -10.24 -4.48 -15.89
N GLU A 119 -10.15 -3.19 -15.55
CA GLU A 119 -11.21 -2.42 -14.88
C GLU A 119 -11.53 -1.10 -15.62
N ASN A 120 -10.84 -0.84 -16.74
CA ASN A 120 -11.00 0.33 -17.57
C ASN A 120 -12.09 0.13 -18.61
N ASN A 121 -12.99 1.11 -18.68
CA ASN A 121 -13.81 1.33 -19.85
C ASN A 121 -13.04 2.20 -20.85
N GLU A 122 -13.26 2.03 -22.16
CA GLU A 122 -12.56 2.81 -23.21
C GLU A 122 -12.72 4.34 -23.07
N SER A 123 -13.75 4.79 -22.33
CA SER A 123 -14.01 6.20 -22.06
C SER A 123 -13.27 6.79 -20.85
N GLU A 124 -12.47 6.00 -20.15
CA GLU A 124 -11.75 6.44 -18.95
C GLU A 124 -10.32 6.87 -19.25
N GLU A 125 -9.79 7.79 -18.43
CA GLU A 125 -8.41 8.26 -18.57
C GLU A 125 -7.42 7.10 -18.44
N ASN A 126 -6.32 7.20 -19.21
CA ASN A 126 -5.25 6.22 -19.18
C ASN A 126 -4.69 6.08 -17.75
N PRO A 127 -4.72 4.87 -17.14
CA PRO A 127 -4.32 4.67 -15.75
C PRO A 127 -2.86 5.05 -15.48
N THR A 128 -1.95 4.82 -16.43
CA THR A 128 -0.55 5.26 -16.32
C THR A 128 -0.45 6.78 -16.24
N LYS A 129 -1.25 7.51 -17.01
CA LYS A 129 -1.31 8.98 -16.93
C LYS A 129 -1.85 9.46 -15.59
N ILE A 130 -2.86 8.77 -15.03
CA ILE A 130 -3.36 9.04 -13.67
C ILE A 130 -2.24 8.85 -12.65
N VAL A 131 -1.48 7.75 -12.74
CA VAL A 131 -0.34 7.49 -11.84
C VAL A 131 0.66 8.63 -11.90
N LEU A 132 1.22 8.92 -13.09
CA LEU A 132 2.30 9.91 -13.23
C LEU A 132 1.90 11.31 -12.76
N SER A 133 0.66 11.72 -13.03
CA SER A 133 0.13 13.02 -12.58
C SER A 133 -0.16 13.08 -11.08
N SER A 134 -0.40 11.94 -10.42
CA SER A 134 -0.75 11.87 -9.00
C SER A 134 0.45 11.69 -8.06
N ILE A 135 1.64 11.36 -8.56
CA ILE A 135 2.84 11.08 -7.73
C ILE A 135 3.09 12.19 -6.70
N ARG A 136 3.07 13.47 -7.13
CA ARG A 136 3.28 14.61 -6.22
C ARG A 136 2.27 14.61 -5.09
N THR A 137 0.99 14.48 -5.42
CA THR A 137 -0.10 14.45 -4.45
C THR A 137 0.04 13.28 -3.48
N TRP A 138 0.39 12.09 -3.97
CA TRP A 138 0.60 10.94 -3.09
C TRP A 138 1.76 11.13 -2.12
N VAL A 139 2.88 11.71 -2.58
CA VAL A 139 4.00 12.07 -1.71
C VAL A 139 3.59 13.13 -0.68
N GLU A 140 2.80 14.14 -1.06
CA GLU A 140 2.27 15.17 -0.15
C GLU A 140 1.28 14.57 0.86
N LEU A 141 0.55 13.53 0.49
CA LEU A 141 -0.33 12.75 1.37
C LEU A 141 0.40 11.68 2.20
N GLY A 142 1.74 11.60 2.10
CA GLY A 142 2.57 10.75 2.97
C GLY A 142 3.05 9.44 2.36
N ALA A 143 2.88 9.19 1.05
CA ALA A 143 3.45 8.01 0.39
C ALA A 143 4.99 7.99 0.51
N THR A 144 5.54 6.90 1.04
CA THR A 144 6.99 6.68 1.20
C THR A 144 7.57 5.77 0.12
N ALA A 145 6.74 4.91 -0.49
CA ALA A 145 7.12 4.08 -1.63
C ALA A 145 6.04 4.15 -2.71
N ILE A 146 6.46 4.37 -3.96
CA ILE A 146 5.57 4.41 -5.13
C ILE A 146 6.06 3.42 -6.18
N GLY A 147 5.16 2.59 -6.69
CA GLY A 147 5.47 1.57 -7.69
C GLY A 147 4.26 1.21 -8.57
N GLY A 148 4.25 -0.01 -9.08
CA GLY A 148 3.17 -0.55 -9.89
C GLY A 148 2.93 -2.03 -9.61
N CYS A 149 1.68 -2.47 -9.75
CA CYS A 149 1.25 -3.85 -9.57
C CYS A 149 0.91 -4.48 -10.94
N CYS A 150 -0.26 -5.10 -11.09
CA CYS A 150 -0.63 -5.80 -12.32
C CYS A 150 -0.65 -4.89 -13.56
N GLY A 151 0.08 -5.32 -14.59
CA GLY A 151 0.15 -4.66 -15.91
C GLY A 151 1.09 -3.45 -15.97
N PHE A 152 1.89 -3.23 -14.93
CA PHE A 152 3.07 -2.36 -15.01
C PHE A 152 4.27 -3.19 -15.47
N ASP A 153 5.14 -2.58 -16.26
CA ASP A 153 6.42 -3.13 -16.67
C ASP A 153 7.59 -2.24 -16.22
N ALA A 154 8.82 -2.67 -16.49
CA ALA A 154 10.01 -1.92 -16.13
C ALA A 154 10.08 -0.53 -16.78
N GLY A 155 9.45 -0.33 -17.94
CA GLY A 155 9.40 0.97 -18.61
C GLY A 155 8.62 1.98 -17.78
N ILE A 156 7.41 1.62 -17.36
CA ILE A 156 6.57 2.50 -16.54
C ILE A 156 7.21 2.73 -15.16
N ILE A 157 7.83 1.71 -14.57
CA ILE A 157 8.56 1.89 -13.30
C ILE A 157 9.72 2.89 -13.45
N SER A 158 10.43 2.88 -14.59
CA SER A 158 11.47 3.87 -14.88
C SER A 158 10.89 5.29 -14.98
N GLU A 159 9.72 5.45 -15.58
CA GLU A 159 9.04 6.76 -15.66
C GLU A 159 8.61 7.26 -14.27
N ILE A 160 8.05 6.39 -13.43
CA ILE A 160 7.73 6.72 -12.02
C ILE A 160 8.99 7.17 -11.29
N ARG A 161 10.10 6.43 -11.42
CA ARG A 161 11.37 6.77 -10.77
C ARG A 161 11.84 8.17 -11.18
N SER A 162 11.82 8.49 -12.47
CA SER A 162 12.23 9.82 -12.96
C SER A 162 11.38 10.95 -12.37
N HIS A 163 10.07 10.74 -12.19
CA HIS A 163 9.19 11.72 -11.56
C HIS A 163 9.50 11.90 -10.07
N VAL A 164 9.67 10.80 -9.34
CA VAL A 164 10.00 10.84 -7.90
C VAL A 164 11.35 11.52 -7.67
N ASP A 165 12.35 11.25 -8.51
CA ASP A 165 13.68 11.89 -8.42
C ASP A 165 13.62 13.39 -8.62
N HIS A 166 12.86 13.83 -9.63
CA HIS A 166 12.66 15.23 -9.89
C HIS A 166 11.97 15.94 -8.72
N LEU A 167 10.98 15.30 -8.08
CA LEU A 167 10.33 15.84 -6.89
C LEU A 167 11.31 15.97 -5.72
N ASN A 168 12.15 14.96 -5.50
CA ASN A 168 13.14 14.97 -4.42
C ASN A 168 14.24 16.01 -4.65
N SER A 169 14.70 16.21 -5.89
CA SER A 169 15.69 17.26 -6.18
C SER A 169 15.14 18.66 -5.89
N VAL A 170 13.89 18.93 -6.28
CA VAL A 170 13.25 20.24 -6.04
C VAL A 170 13.01 20.50 -4.54
N LYS A 171 12.75 19.46 -3.73
CA LYS A 171 12.65 19.61 -2.26
C LYS A 171 14.00 19.96 -1.63
N ASN A 172 15.08 19.32 -2.08
CA ASN A 172 16.42 19.56 -1.56
C ASN A 172 16.94 20.97 -1.87
N ASP A 173 16.55 21.55 -3.01
CA ASP A 173 16.95 22.93 -3.36
C ASP A 173 16.20 24.03 -2.56
N ARG A 174 15.12 23.67 -1.85
CA ARG A 174 14.28 24.59 -1.07
C ARG A 174 14.50 24.50 0.45
N SER A 175 15.39 23.60 0.89
CA SER A 175 15.72 23.33 2.29
C SER A 175 17.07 23.96 2.66
#